data_AF-A0A699HKM9-F1
#
_entry.id   AF-A0A699HKM9-F1
#
_cell.length_a   1.000
_cell.length_b   1.000
_cell.length_c   1.000
_cell.angle_alpha   90.00
_cell.angle_beta   90.00
_cell.angle_gamma   90.00
#
_symmetry.space_group_name_H-M   'P 1'
#
loop_
_entity.id
_entity.type
_entity.pdbx_description
1 polymer ?
#
loop_
_entity_poly.entity_id
_entity_poly.type
_entity_poly.pdbx_seq_one_letter_code
_entity_poly.pdbx_strand_id
1 'polypeptide(L)'
;MLKYGVTYRLSVTYHPQTSGQVKVTNRGLKRILKRTVGKNRALWSDKLEDALWAFRTAFKTHIGCTPYRLVYRKSCHLPLELEHKAFWALKHANFDLKTVGDHQKLQLNELSELRD
;
A
#
# COMPACT_ATOMS: atom_id res chain seq x y z
N MET A 1 -39.38 -4.77 5.10
CA MET A 1 -38.10 -4.15 5.54
C MET A 1 -37.21 -5.06 6.39
N LEU A 2 -37.74 -6.18 6.95
CA LEU A 2 -36.96 -7.23 7.62
C LEU A 2 -36.23 -8.21 6.68
N LYS A 3 -36.36 -8.06 5.35
CA LYS A 3 -35.89 -9.06 4.36
C LYS A 3 -34.39 -9.38 4.47
N TYR A 4 -33.59 -8.44 4.97
CA TYR A 4 -32.14 -8.60 5.19
C TYR A 4 -31.72 -8.35 6.64
N GLY A 5 -32.66 -8.24 7.60
CA GLY A 5 -32.35 -7.94 9.00
C GLY A 5 -31.71 -6.56 9.25
N VAL A 6 -31.75 -5.64 8.29
CA VAL A 6 -31.11 -4.32 8.41
C VAL A 6 -32.03 -3.34 9.15
N THR A 7 -31.51 -2.76 10.23
CA THR A 7 -32.18 -1.66 10.95
C THR A 7 -31.67 -0.31 10.41
N TYR A 8 -32.57 0.49 9.86
CA TYR A 8 -32.22 1.83 9.39
C TYR A 8 -32.12 2.82 10.55
N ARG A 9 -30.96 3.47 10.70
CA ARG A 9 -30.78 4.61 11.61
C ARG A 9 -30.80 5.90 10.80
N LEU A 10 -31.89 6.66 10.91
CA LEU A 10 -32.05 7.95 10.24
C LEU A 10 -31.53 9.07 11.13
N SER A 11 -30.82 10.03 10.52
CA SER A 11 -30.45 11.28 11.17
C SER A 11 -31.47 12.36 10.88
N VAL A 12 -31.68 13.27 11.82
CA VAL A 12 -32.53 14.46 11.62
C VAL A 12 -31.92 15.37 10.55
N THR A 13 -32.77 15.94 9.70
CA THR A 13 -32.40 16.95 8.69
C THR A 13 -31.64 18.11 9.35
N TYR A 14 -30.54 18.56 8.72
CA TYR A 14 -29.67 19.64 9.20
C TYR A 14 -28.93 19.41 10.55
N HIS A 15 -29.12 18.26 11.22
CA HIS A 15 -28.43 17.93 12.49
C HIS A 15 -27.92 16.48 12.57
N PRO A 16 -26.93 16.11 11.74
CA PRO A 16 -26.44 14.74 11.71
C PRO A 16 -25.36 14.50 12.78
N GLN A 17 -25.77 14.40 14.05
CA GLN A 17 -24.88 14.02 15.16
C GLN A 17 -24.27 12.62 14.96
N THR A 18 -25.00 11.71 14.30
CA THR A 18 -24.60 10.31 14.13
C THR A 18 -23.68 10.05 12.94
N SER A 19 -23.50 11.01 12.01
CA SER A 19 -22.79 10.79 10.74
C SER A 19 -21.37 11.38 10.70
N GLY A 20 -20.79 11.75 11.84
CA GLY A 20 -19.50 12.44 11.93
C GLY A 20 -18.38 11.68 11.21
N GLN A 21 -18.24 10.39 11.49
CA GLN A 21 -17.23 9.53 10.87
C GLN A 21 -17.36 9.48 9.35
N VAL A 22 -18.60 9.35 8.85
CA VAL A 22 -18.91 9.33 7.41
C VAL A 22 -18.51 10.65 6.76
N LYS A 23 -18.79 11.79 7.42
CA LYS A 23 -18.38 13.11 6.91
C LYS A 23 -16.86 13.26 6.80
N VAL A 24 -16.12 12.85 7.83
CA VAL A 24 -14.65 12.93 7.85
C VAL A 24 -14.04 12.04 6.76
N THR A 25 -14.50 10.79 6.66
CA THR A 25 -14.06 9.86 5.62
C THR A 25 -14.35 10.39 4.21
N ASN A 26 -15.56 10.90 3.97
CA ASN A 26 -15.94 11.47 2.68
C ASN A 26 -15.12 12.71 2.31
N ARG A 27 -14.75 13.55 3.28
CA ARG A 27 -13.84 14.68 3.05
C ARG A 27 -12.45 14.18 2.62
N GLY A 28 -11.95 13.12 3.24
CA GLY A 28 -10.68 12.48 2.88
C GLY A 28 -10.69 11.93 1.45
N LEU A 29 -11.69 11.12 1.11
CA LEU A 29 -11.83 10.56 -0.25
C LEU A 29 -11.98 11.63 -1.33
N LYS A 30 -12.78 12.67 -1.08
CA LYS A 30 -12.91 13.81 -2.00
C LYS A 30 -11.58 14.52 -2.24
N ARG A 31 -10.72 14.65 -1.22
CA ARG A 31 -9.38 15.25 -1.38
C ARG A 31 -8.47 14.39 -2.26
N ILE A 32 -8.52 13.06 -2.11
CA ILE A 32 -7.75 12.13 -2.93
C ILE A 32 -8.22 12.23 -4.38
N LEU A 33 -9.53 12.07 -4.62
CA LEU A 33 -10.14 12.18 -5.95
C LEU A 33 -9.84 13.51 -6.63
N LYS A 34 -9.93 14.64 -5.90
CA LYS A 34 -9.62 15.95 -6.45
C LYS A 34 -8.18 16.04 -6.96
N ARG A 35 -7.24 15.31 -6.34
CA ARG A 35 -5.84 15.26 -6.76
C ARG A 35 -5.63 14.33 -7.95
N THR A 36 -6.27 13.15 -7.98
CA THR A 36 -6.11 12.17 -9.07
C THR A 36 -6.84 12.56 -10.35
N VAL A 37 -8.02 13.15 -10.25
CA VAL A 37 -8.87 13.53 -11.39
C VAL A 37 -8.38 14.83 -12.06
N GLY A 38 -7.66 15.68 -11.30
CA GLY A 38 -7.07 16.91 -11.82
C GLY A 38 -8.10 17.84 -12.45
N LYS A 39 -7.89 18.20 -13.73
CA LYS A 39 -8.78 19.10 -14.49
C LYS A 39 -10.01 18.39 -15.07
N ASN A 40 -9.89 17.11 -15.44
CA ASN A 40 -10.96 16.38 -16.13
C ASN A 40 -11.89 15.67 -15.15
N ARG A 41 -12.92 16.38 -14.69
CA ARG A 41 -13.89 15.86 -13.71
C ARG A 41 -14.67 14.63 -14.18
N ALA A 42 -14.70 14.30 -15.47
CA ALA A 42 -15.43 13.13 -15.96
C ALA A 42 -14.78 11.80 -15.53
N LEU A 43 -13.47 11.78 -15.28
CA LEU A 43 -12.70 10.57 -14.93
C LEU A 43 -12.84 10.15 -13.46
N TRP A 44 -13.78 10.72 -12.71
CA TRP A 44 -13.90 10.48 -11.27
C TRP A 44 -14.31 9.04 -10.94
N SER A 45 -15.15 8.41 -11.77
CA SER A 45 -15.57 7.02 -11.62
C SER A 45 -14.38 6.08 -11.76
N ASP A 46 -13.58 6.30 -12.79
CA ASP A 46 -12.46 5.43 -13.15
C ASP A 46 -11.35 5.51 -12.10
N LYS A 47 -11.22 6.66 -11.44
CA LYS A 47 -10.26 6.90 -10.35
C LYS A 47 -10.82 6.61 -8.95
N LEU A 48 -12.07 6.18 -8.85
CA LEU A 48 -12.70 5.89 -7.56
C LEU A 48 -12.07 4.69 -6.87
N GLU A 49 -11.83 3.60 -7.61
CA GLU A 49 -11.21 2.40 -7.05
C GLU A 49 -9.79 2.68 -6.55
N ASP A 50 -8.98 3.39 -7.36
CA ASP A 50 -7.63 3.84 -6.97
C ASP A 50 -7.68 4.70 -5.69
N ALA A 51 -8.63 5.63 -5.60
CA ALA A 51 -8.79 6.50 -4.44
C ALA A 51 -9.24 5.74 -3.18
N LEU A 52 -10.13 4.77 -3.33
CA LEU A 52 -10.57 3.89 -2.25
C LEU A 52 -9.42 3.01 -1.76
N TRP A 53 -8.63 2.46 -2.69
CA TRP A 53 -7.46 1.67 -2.38
C TRP A 53 -6.45 2.49 -1.56
N ALA A 54 -6.06 3.66 -2.08
CA ALA A 54 -5.15 4.58 -1.38
C ALA A 54 -5.68 4.98 0.01
N PHE A 55 -6.99 5.21 0.15
CA PHE A 55 -7.57 5.53 1.44
C PHE A 55 -7.49 4.37 2.44
N ARG A 56 -7.73 3.13 1.99
CA ARG A 56 -7.73 1.91 2.80
C ARG A 56 -6.32 1.51 3.24
N THR A 57 -5.31 1.74 2.41
CA THR A 57 -3.91 1.35 2.69
C THR A 57 -3.12 2.46 3.40
N ALA A 58 -3.55 3.72 3.32
CA ALA A 58 -2.89 4.81 4.04
C ALA A 58 -3.06 4.70 5.57
N PHE A 59 -1.95 4.88 6.30
CA PHE A 59 -1.93 4.91 7.76
C PHE A 59 -2.76 6.10 8.30
N LYS A 60 -3.55 5.86 9.34
CA LYS A 60 -4.34 6.89 10.03
C LYS A 60 -3.84 7.07 11.45
N THR A 61 -3.21 8.22 11.72
CA THR A 61 -2.61 8.52 13.02
C THR A 61 -3.58 8.39 14.19
N HIS A 62 -4.81 8.87 14.06
CA HIS A 62 -5.85 8.78 15.10
C HIS A 62 -6.34 7.34 15.36
N ILE A 63 -6.11 6.41 14.44
CA ILE A 63 -6.46 4.98 14.58
C ILE A 63 -5.21 4.15 14.95
N GLY A 64 -4.01 4.67 14.68
CA GLY A 64 -2.75 3.96 14.88
C GLY A 64 -2.48 2.84 13.87
N CYS A 65 -3.30 2.70 12.83
CA CYS A 65 -3.11 1.69 11.77
C CYS A 65 -3.79 2.09 10.46
N THR A 66 -3.75 1.19 9.46
CA THR A 66 -4.46 1.36 8.19
C THR A 66 -5.89 0.82 8.30
N PRO A 67 -6.90 1.45 7.66
CA PRO A 67 -8.27 0.91 7.64
C PRO A 67 -8.35 -0.52 7.10
N TYR A 68 -7.50 -0.90 6.15
CA TYR A 68 -7.39 -2.28 5.65
C TYR A 68 -7.03 -3.27 6.77
N ARG A 69 -6.03 -2.93 7.61
CA ARG A 69 -5.62 -3.77 8.74
C ARG A 69 -6.74 -3.91 9.77
N LEU A 70 -7.57 -2.90 9.95
CA LEU A 70 -8.70 -2.96 10.89
C LEU A 70 -9.77 -3.96 10.45
N VAL A 71 -10.04 -4.08 9.13
CA VAL A 71 -11.04 -5.01 8.59
C VAL A 71 -10.51 -6.43 8.47
N TYR A 72 -9.32 -6.59 7.88
CA TYR A 72 -8.80 -7.92 7.52
C TYR A 72 -7.79 -8.49 8.52
N ARG A 73 -7.39 -7.70 9.53
CA ARG A 73 -6.34 -8.04 10.52
C ARG A 73 -4.99 -8.39 9.89
N LYS A 74 -4.76 -8.05 8.62
CA LYS A 74 -3.51 -8.27 7.87
C LYS A 74 -2.91 -6.94 7.40
N SER A 75 -1.59 -6.89 7.26
CA SER A 75 -0.92 -5.78 6.56
C SER A 75 -1.23 -5.83 5.07
N CYS A 76 -1.57 -4.69 4.49
CA CYS A 76 -1.59 -4.52 3.04
C CYS A 76 -0.14 -4.30 2.58
N HIS A 77 0.36 -5.15 1.67
CA HIS A 77 1.60 -4.88 0.95
C HIS A 77 1.23 -4.24 -0.38
N LEU A 78 1.72 -3.02 -0.63
CA LEU A 78 1.55 -2.43 -1.96
C LEU A 78 2.38 -3.23 -2.96
N PRO A 79 1.91 -3.43 -4.21
CA PRO A 79 2.72 -4.06 -5.27
C PRO A 79 4.12 -3.43 -5.39
N LEU A 80 4.22 -2.09 -5.26
CA LEU A 80 5.49 -1.38 -5.25
C LEU A 80 6.40 -1.76 -4.07
N GLU A 81 5.85 -2.01 -2.88
CA GLU A 81 6.66 -2.49 -1.75
C GLU A 81 7.21 -3.89 -2.00
N LEU A 82 6.43 -4.75 -2.67
CA LEU A 82 6.86 -6.10 -3.04
C LEU A 82 7.92 -6.04 -4.13
N GLU A 83 7.72 -5.24 -5.18
CA GLU A 83 8.70 -5.02 -6.25
C GLU A 83 10.01 -4.45 -5.71
N HIS A 84 9.95 -3.44 -4.85
CA HIS A 84 11.13 -2.87 -4.20
C HIS A 84 11.88 -3.90 -3.36
N LYS A 85 11.17 -4.68 -2.53
CA LYS A 85 11.79 -5.76 -1.74
C LYS A 85 12.43 -6.83 -2.62
N ALA A 86 11.75 -7.23 -3.70
CA ALA A 86 12.26 -8.20 -4.66
C ALA A 86 13.52 -7.67 -5.38
N PHE A 87 13.51 -6.40 -5.79
CA PHE A 87 14.66 -5.74 -6.41
C PHE A 87 15.88 -5.72 -5.47
N TRP A 88 15.69 -5.36 -4.20
CA TRP A 88 16.79 -5.36 -3.24
C TRP A 88 17.31 -6.76 -2.93
N ALA A 89 16.43 -7.75 -2.81
CA ALA A 89 16.84 -9.16 -2.63
C ALA A 89 17.68 -9.65 -3.84
N LEU A 90 17.25 -9.33 -5.06
CA LEU A 90 17.98 -9.67 -6.27
C LEU A 90 19.35 -8.97 -6.34
N LYS A 91 19.39 -7.69 -5.98
CA LYS A 91 20.63 -6.92 -5.93
C LYS A 91 21.61 -7.54 -4.93
N HIS A 92 21.15 -7.91 -3.75
CA HIS A 92 21.97 -8.57 -2.72
C HIS A 92 22.55 -9.90 -3.21
N ALA A 93 21.70 -10.78 -3.77
CA ALA A 93 22.13 -12.07 -4.31
C ALA A 93 23.19 -11.91 -5.42
N ASN A 94 23.06 -10.91 -6.29
CA ASN A 94 24.05 -10.61 -7.33
C ASN A 94 25.37 -10.06 -6.77
N PHE A 95 25.34 -9.33 -5.65
CA PHE A 95 26.56 -8.91 -4.96
C PHE A 95 27.29 -10.09 -4.35
N ASP A 96 26.57 -10.98 -3.65
CA ASP A 96 27.13 -12.19 -3.06
C ASP A 96 27.76 -13.11 -4.12
N LEU A 97 27.12 -13.22 -5.29
CA LEU A 97 27.66 -14.04 -6.39
C LEU A 97 29.00 -13.49 -6.93
N LYS A 98 29.11 -12.16 -7.06
CA LYS A 98 30.34 -11.51 -7.52
C LYS A 98 31.47 -11.64 -6.50
N THR A 99 31.19 -11.40 -5.22
CA THR A 99 32.21 -11.52 -4.17
C THR A 99 32.72 -12.95 -4.04
N VAL A 100 31.84 -13.95 -4.14
CA VAL A 100 32.22 -15.37 -4.18
C VAL A 100 33.06 -15.70 -5.41
N GLY A 101 32.66 -15.19 -6.59
CA GLY A 101 33.42 -15.39 -7.83
C GLY A 101 34.82 -14.79 -7.78
N ASP A 102 34.96 -13.56 -7.27
CA ASP A 102 36.25 -12.88 -7.12
C ASP A 102 37.15 -13.60 -6.10
N HIS A 103 36.58 -14.07 -5.00
CA HIS A 103 37.31 -14.86 -4.00
C HIS A 103 37.80 -16.19 -4.56
N GLN A 104 36.94 -16.91 -5.29
CA GLN A 104 37.31 -18.17 -5.94
C GLN A 104 38.43 -17.96 -6.98
N LYS A 105 38.39 -16.83 -7.71
CA LYS A 105 39.41 -16.48 -8.69
C LYS A 105 40.76 -16.17 -8.03
N LEU A 106 40.75 -15.48 -6.89
CA LEU A 106 41.94 -15.24 -6.07
C LEU A 106 42.55 -16.56 -5.58
N GLN A 107 41.74 -17.46 -5.03
CA GLN A 107 42.21 -18.78 -4.56
C GLN A 107 42.85 -19.61 -5.69
N LEU A 108 42.27 -19.56 -6.89
CA LEU A 108 42.84 -20.26 -8.05
C LEU A 108 44.18 -19.66 -8.49
N ASN A 109 44.32 -18.34 -8.47
CA ASN A 109 45.59 -17.66 -8.77
C ASN A 109 46.68 -18.01 -7.75
N GLU A 110 46.36 -18.00 -6.45
CA GLU A 110 47.30 -18.40 -5.39
C GLU A 110 47.77 -19.86 -5.57
N LEU A 111 46.87 -20.77 -5.96
CA LEU A 111 47.22 -22.16 -6.23
C LEU A 111 48.07 -22.35 -7.49
N SER A 112 47.91 -21.49 -8.51
CA SER A 112 48.78 -21.52 -9.70
C SER A 112 50.19 -21.02 -9.37
N GLU A 113 50.32 -19.97 -8.55
CA GLU A 113 51.63 -19.43 -8.14
C GLU A 113 52.44 -20.40 -7.28
N LEU A 114 51.80 -21.32 -6.56
CA LEU A 114 52.48 -22.38 -5.80
C LEU A 114 52.91 -23.59 -6.66
N ARG A 115 52.46 -23.68 -7.92
CA ARG A 115 52.80 -24.77 -8.85
C ARG A 115 53.98 -24.44 -9.77
N ASP A 116 54.31 -23.16 -9.91
CA ASP A 116 55.48 -22.66 -10.63
C ASP A 116 56.69 -22.54 -9.68
#